data_AF-A0A1T5AXY9-F1
#
_entry.id   AF-A0A1T5AXY9-F1
#
_cell.length_a   1.000
_cell.length_b   1.000
_cell.length_c   1.000
_cell.angle_alpha   90.00
_cell.angle_beta   90.00
_cell.angle_gamma   90.00
#
_symmetry.space_group_name_H-M   'P 1'
#
loop_
_entity.id
_entity.type
_entity.pdbx_description
1 polymer ?
#
loop_
_entity_poly.entity_id
_entity_poly.type
_entity_poly.pdbx_seq_one_letter_code
_entity_poly.pdbx_strand_id
1 'polypeptide(L)'
;MRQYIYLIFFFLLITLGCREKHNIEQSEAFVHTDGRDSISVVLHLVGNTFQGTYTESRPGGFLITDELSGDVKKDTLLGSLYYTPYKGRNKKRKAFALLKQNDSYIIGKGASYIYMGVPYFERETLTFNGHILRKQ
;
A
#
# COMPACT_ATOMS: atom_id res chain seq x y z
N MET A 1 -39.51 41.90 1.89
CA MET A 1 -39.38 40.70 2.74
C MET A 1 -39.13 39.40 1.95
N ARG A 2 -39.80 39.15 0.82
CA ARG A 2 -39.67 37.91 0.01
C ARG A 2 -38.29 37.70 -0.65
N GLN A 3 -37.52 38.77 -0.86
CA GLN A 3 -36.20 38.73 -1.52
C GLN A 3 -35.06 38.23 -0.60
N TYR A 4 -35.15 38.46 0.71
CA TYR A 4 -34.13 38.02 1.67
C TYR A 4 -34.19 36.51 1.96
N ILE A 5 -35.33 35.86 1.69
CA ILE A 5 -35.53 34.41 1.89
C ILE A 5 -34.64 33.60 0.93
N TYR A 6 -34.50 34.04 -0.32
CA TYR A 6 -33.64 33.36 -1.31
C TYR A 6 -32.15 33.49 -0.97
N LEU A 7 -31.75 34.63 -0.37
CA LEU A 7 -30.37 34.89 0.02
C LEU A 7 -29.94 34.04 1.22
N ILE A 8 -30.86 33.80 2.17
CA ILE A 8 -30.67 32.88 3.30
C ILE A 8 -30.60 31.42 2.82
N PHE A 9 -31.42 31.03 1.85
CA PHE A 9 -31.41 29.67 1.30
C PHE A 9 -30.11 29.36 0.54
N PHE A 10 -29.55 30.34 -0.17
CA PHE A 10 -28.25 30.21 -0.83
C PHE A 10 -27.11 30.05 0.18
N PHE A 11 -27.13 30.79 1.30
CA PHE A 11 -26.10 30.68 2.34
C PHE A 11 -26.14 29.31 3.06
N LEU A 12 -27.32 28.71 3.20
CA LEU A 12 -27.50 27.37 3.79
C LEU A 12 -26.91 26.24 2.92
N LEU A 13 -26.89 26.40 1.60
CA LEU A 13 -26.34 25.40 0.68
C LEU A 13 -24.80 25.36 0.68
N ILE A 14 -24.14 26.46 1.09
CA ILE A 14 -22.67 26.56 1.10
C ILE A 14 -22.07 25.84 2.31
N THR A 15 -22.81 25.71 3.42
CA THR A 15 -22.31 25.06 4.65
C THR A 15 -22.45 23.54 4.66
N LEU A 16 -23.11 22.94 3.65
CA LEU A 16 -23.15 21.49 3.45
C LEU A 16 -21.94 20.96 2.66
N GLY A 17 -21.02 21.83 2.25
CA GLY A 17 -19.80 21.47 1.54
C GLY A 17 -18.73 20.86 2.48
N CYS A 18 -18.26 19.67 2.12
CA CYS A 18 -17.13 18.94 2.71
C CYS A 18 -17.25 18.54 4.18
N ARG A 19 -17.95 17.43 4.42
CA ARG A 19 -17.66 16.58 5.58
C ARG A 19 -16.41 15.75 5.26
N GLU A 20 -15.25 16.23 5.66
CA GLU A 20 -14.00 15.47 5.55
C GLU A 20 -14.16 14.19 6.38
N LYS A 21 -14.18 13.03 5.71
CA LYS A 21 -14.09 11.74 6.40
C LYS A 21 -12.67 11.67 6.94
N HIS A 22 -12.54 11.92 8.24
CA HIS A 22 -11.32 11.68 9.00
C HIS A 22 -11.06 10.15 8.97
N ASN A 23 -10.40 9.67 7.92
CA ASN A 23 -9.92 8.29 7.89
C ASN A 23 -8.79 8.21 8.91
N ILE A 24 -8.98 7.39 9.94
CA ILE A 24 -7.96 7.15 10.96
C ILE A 24 -6.74 6.59 10.24
N GLU A 25 -5.65 7.36 10.23
CA GLU A 25 -4.38 6.95 9.65
C GLU A 25 -3.77 5.88 10.57
N GLN A 26 -3.84 4.62 10.14
CA GLN A 26 -3.27 3.50 10.89
C GLN A 26 -1.93 3.14 10.25
N SER A 27 -0.84 3.50 10.94
CA SER A 27 0.53 3.16 10.57
C SER A 27 1.00 1.96 11.39
N GLU A 28 1.40 0.87 10.73
CA GLU A 28 1.86 -0.36 11.38
C GLU A 28 3.10 -0.93 10.68
N ALA A 29 4.04 -1.43 11.49
CA ALA A 29 5.28 -2.05 11.01
C ALA A 29 5.21 -3.57 11.15
N PHE A 30 5.65 -4.27 10.11
CA PHE A 30 5.70 -5.72 10.05
C PHE A 30 7.09 -6.19 9.61
N VAL A 31 7.57 -7.28 10.20
CA VAL A 31 8.91 -7.81 9.95
C VAL A 31 8.87 -9.33 9.75
N HIS A 32 9.71 -9.79 8.84
CA HIS A 32 10.12 -11.18 8.71
C HIS A 32 11.65 -11.25 8.79
N THR A 33 12.16 -12.20 9.56
CA THR A 33 13.60 -12.44 9.70
C THR A 33 13.89 -13.91 9.44
N ASP A 34 14.83 -14.19 8.56
CA ASP A 34 15.34 -15.53 8.28
C ASP A 34 16.88 -15.50 8.35
N GLY A 35 17.43 -15.95 9.47
CA GLY A 35 18.86 -15.85 9.75
C GLY A 35 19.37 -14.41 9.74
N ARG A 36 20.13 -14.04 8.71
CA ARG A 36 20.69 -12.67 8.52
C ARG A 36 19.91 -11.84 7.50
N ASP A 37 18.90 -12.42 6.88
CA ASP A 37 18.05 -11.74 5.91
C ASP A 37 16.82 -11.21 6.64
N SER A 38 16.40 -10.00 6.30
CA SER A 38 15.18 -9.42 6.86
C SER A 38 14.38 -8.65 5.81
N ILE A 39 13.06 -8.74 5.96
CA ILE A 39 12.09 -7.97 5.20
C ILE A 39 11.26 -7.19 6.21
N SER A 40 11.24 -5.87 6.07
CA SER A 40 10.38 -4.98 6.86
C SER A 40 9.42 -4.24 5.96
N VAL A 41 8.17 -4.13 6.38
CA VAL A 41 7.12 -3.42 5.68
C VAL A 41 6.43 -2.49 6.66
N VAL A 42 6.49 -1.20 6.40
CA VAL A 42 5.69 -0.18 7.10
C VAL A 42 4.50 0.15 6.22
N LEU A 43 3.28 0.01 6.75
CA LEU A 43 2.04 0.25 6.03
C LEU A 43 1.28 1.41 6.67
N HIS A 44 0.82 2.35 5.84
CA HIS A 44 -0.09 3.43 6.18
C HIS A 44 -1.42 3.17 5.45
N LEU A 45 -2.46 2.84 6.20
CA LEU A 45 -3.80 2.58 5.66
C LEU A 45 -4.64 3.86 5.69
N VAL A 46 -5.22 4.24 4.55
CA VAL A 46 -6.09 5.41 4.41
C VAL A 46 -7.33 5.03 3.61
N GLY A 47 -8.42 4.70 4.32
CA GLY A 47 -9.67 4.28 3.68
C GLY A 47 -9.51 2.98 2.89
N ASN A 48 -9.56 3.05 1.55
CA ASN A 48 -9.42 1.89 0.67
C ASN A 48 -8.08 1.85 -0.09
N THR A 49 -7.11 2.66 0.33
CA THR A 49 -5.77 2.68 -0.24
C THR A 49 -4.71 2.47 0.84
N PHE A 50 -3.52 2.12 0.41
CA PHE A 50 -2.36 2.00 1.28
C PHE A 50 -1.13 2.62 0.65
N GLN A 51 -0.23 3.09 1.51
CA GLN A 51 1.10 3.57 1.17
C GLN A 51 2.11 3.04 2.19
N GLY A 52 3.40 3.12 1.89
CA GLY A 52 4.42 2.90 2.89
C GLY A 52 5.77 2.51 2.31
N THR A 53 6.53 1.74 3.08
CA THR A 53 7.92 1.45 2.80
C THR A 53 8.19 -0.05 2.91
N TYR A 54 8.87 -0.60 1.91
CA TYR A 54 9.41 -1.95 1.91
C TYR A 54 10.93 -1.85 2.07
N THR A 55 11.48 -2.58 3.03
CA THR A 55 12.93 -2.68 3.23
C THR A 55 13.35 -4.13 3.20
N GLU A 56 14.38 -4.43 2.42
CA GLU A 56 15.00 -5.74 2.38
C GLU A 56 16.50 -5.62 2.67
N SER A 57 16.94 -6.36 3.68
CA SER A 57 18.33 -6.41 4.13
C SER A 57 18.87 -7.83 3.94
N ARG A 58 20.07 -7.94 3.37
CA ARG A 58 20.81 -9.21 3.23
C ARG A 58 22.30 -8.98 3.53
N PRO A 59 23.08 -10.03 3.87
CA PRO A 59 24.52 -9.94 4.08
C PRO A 59 25.28 -9.29 2.92
N GLY A 60 26.40 -8.64 3.25
CA GLY A 60 27.26 -7.99 2.25
C GLY A 60 26.84 -6.58 1.86
N GLY A 61 26.10 -5.88 2.72
CA GLY A 61 25.68 -4.50 2.50
C GLY A 61 24.55 -4.36 1.48
N PHE A 62 23.78 -5.43 1.24
CA PHE A 62 22.58 -5.37 0.44
C PHE A 62 21.46 -4.77 1.30
N LEU A 63 21.10 -3.53 1.00
CA LEU A 63 19.95 -2.86 1.57
C LEU A 63 19.17 -2.23 0.43
N ILE A 64 17.88 -2.56 0.36
CA ILE A 64 16.96 -1.92 -0.57
C ILE A 64 15.82 -1.34 0.27
N THR A 65 15.55 -0.04 0.09
CA THR A 65 14.45 0.68 0.73
C THR A 65 13.62 1.36 -0.35
N ASP A 66 12.34 1.01 -0.38
CA ASP A 66 11.48 1.22 -1.53
C ASP A 66 10.07 1.62 -1.12
N GLU A 67 9.34 2.25 -2.04
CA GLU A 67 8.00 2.75 -1.80
C GLU A 67 6.95 1.75 -2.30
N LEU A 68 5.94 1.49 -1.47
CA LEU A 68 4.78 0.67 -1.82
C LEU A 68 3.50 1.51 -1.82
N SER A 69 2.61 1.24 -2.77
CA SER A 69 1.28 1.88 -2.82
C SER A 69 0.29 1.05 -3.61
N GLY A 70 -0.99 1.17 -3.26
CA GLY A 70 -2.07 0.49 -3.97
C GLY A 70 -3.42 0.55 -3.26
N ASP A 71 -4.27 -0.42 -3.59
CA ASP A 71 -5.64 -0.52 -3.11
C ASP A 71 -5.81 -1.67 -2.13
N VAL A 72 -6.73 -1.47 -1.18
CA VAL A 72 -7.22 -2.52 -0.29
C VAL A 72 -8.44 -3.19 -0.96
N LYS A 73 -8.39 -4.52 -1.09
CA LYS A 73 -9.48 -5.36 -1.60
C LYS A 73 -9.79 -6.45 -0.57
N LYS A 74 -10.76 -6.18 0.31
CA LYS A 74 -11.06 -7.02 1.47
C LYS A 74 -9.78 -7.20 2.31
N ASP A 75 -9.32 -8.43 2.49
CA ASP A 75 -8.11 -8.76 3.24
C ASP A 75 -6.83 -8.66 2.42
N THR A 76 -6.91 -8.32 1.12
CA THR A 76 -5.76 -8.27 0.23
C THR A 76 -5.37 -6.83 -0.07
N LEU A 77 -4.11 -6.47 0.15
CA LEU A 77 -3.52 -5.25 -0.37
C LEU A 77 -2.89 -5.57 -1.72
N LEU A 78 -3.32 -4.90 -2.79
CA LEU A 78 -2.80 -5.07 -4.14
C LEU A 78 -2.24 -3.75 -4.65
N GLY A 79 -1.00 -3.76 -5.10
CA GLY A 79 -0.34 -2.54 -5.50
C GLY A 79 0.96 -2.75 -6.24
N SER A 80 1.84 -1.77 -6.09
CA SER A 80 3.13 -1.71 -6.75
C SER A 80 4.24 -1.50 -5.73
N LEU A 81 5.39 -2.11 -6.01
CA LEU A 81 6.65 -1.76 -5.37
C LEU A 81 7.52 -0.97 -6.36
N TYR A 82 7.92 0.23 -5.97
CA TYR A 82 8.87 1.07 -6.68
C TYR A 82 10.25 0.90 -6.05
N TYR A 83 11.14 0.22 -6.78
CA TYR A 83 12.42 -0.19 -6.22
C TYR A 83 13.62 0.16 -7.06
N THR A 84 14.76 0.36 -6.42
CA THR A 84 16.05 0.42 -7.12
C THR A 84 16.74 -0.93 -6.99
N PRO A 85 16.91 -1.70 -8.08
CA PRO A 85 17.65 -2.96 -8.02
C PRO A 85 19.05 -2.74 -7.47
N TYR A 86 19.59 -3.69 -6.72
CA TYR A 86 20.96 -3.63 -6.21
C TYR A 86 21.97 -3.39 -7.36
N LYS A 87 22.82 -2.38 -7.20
CA LYS A 87 23.75 -1.87 -8.24
C LYS A 87 23.09 -1.33 -9.52
N GLY A 88 21.76 -1.20 -9.54
CA GLY A 88 21.00 -0.56 -10.60
C GLY A 88 21.03 0.97 -10.45
N ARG A 89 20.92 1.67 -11.58
CA ARG A 89 20.83 3.14 -11.61
C ARG A 89 19.40 3.66 -11.67
N ASN A 90 18.50 2.86 -12.23
CA ASN A 90 17.12 3.28 -12.52
C ASN A 90 16.15 2.59 -11.56
N LYS A 91 15.19 3.36 -11.03
CA LYS A 91 14.02 2.80 -10.34
C LYS A 91 13.23 1.93 -11.32
N LYS A 92 12.75 0.80 -10.82
CA LYS A 92 11.85 -0.14 -11.48
C LYS A 92 10.55 -0.23 -10.69
N ARG A 93 9.52 -0.77 -11.33
CA ARG A 93 8.21 -1.00 -10.71
C ARG A 93 7.83 -2.46 -10.91
N LYS A 94 7.34 -3.12 -9.86
CA LYS A 94 6.78 -4.49 -9.94
C LYS A 94 5.46 -4.59 -9.18
N ALA A 95 4.69 -5.63 -9.49
CA ALA A 95 3.45 -5.92 -8.77
C ALA A 95 3.79 -6.35 -7.34
N PHE A 96 2.96 -5.97 -6.38
CA PHE A 96 3.12 -6.30 -4.98
C PHE A 96 1.78 -6.62 -4.36
N ALA A 97 1.74 -7.66 -3.52
CA ALA A 97 0.54 -8.09 -2.85
C ALA A 97 0.84 -8.54 -1.43
N LEU A 98 -0.07 -8.21 -0.51
CA LEU A 98 -0.09 -8.73 0.85
C LEU A 98 -1.47 -9.29 1.17
N LEU A 99 -1.54 -10.45 1.80
CA LEU A 99 -2.78 -10.99 2.37
C LEU A 99 -2.76 -10.82 3.88
N LYS A 100 -3.75 -10.10 4.43
CA LYS A 100 -3.96 -9.96 5.86
C LYS A 100 -4.38 -11.30 6.45
N GLN A 101 -3.70 -11.71 7.50
CA GLN A 101 -4.07 -12.87 8.31
C GLN A 101 -3.84 -12.52 9.78
N ASN A 102 -4.92 -12.26 10.51
CA ASN A 102 -4.87 -11.78 11.90
C ASN A 102 -3.97 -10.52 12.01
N ASP A 103 -2.96 -10.56 12.89
CA ASP A 103 -1.94 -9.51 13.09
C ASP A 103 -0.69 -9.71 12.22
N SER A 104 -0.84 -10.36 11.06
CA SER A 104 0.25 -10.64 10.14
C SER A 104 -0.16 -10.45 8.69
N TYR A 105 0.85 -10.35 7.83
CA TYR A 105 0.68 -10.32 6.38
C TYR A 105 1.49 -11.42 5.72
N ILE A 106 0.93 -12.05 4.69
CA ILE A 106 1.67 -12.97 3.82
C ILE A 106 2.00 -12.25 2.51
N ILE A 107 3.27 -12.25 2.11
CA ILE A 107 3.68 -11.72 0.81
C ILE A 107 3.15 -12.62 -0.32
N GLY A 108 2.48 -11.99 -1.28
CA GLY A 108 2.00 -12.65 -2.49
C GLY A 108 3.13 -12.95 -3.49
N LYS A 109 3.03 -14.08 -4.17
CA LYS A 109 3.92 -14.52 -5.25
C LYS A 109 3.09 -14.90 -6.46
N GLY A 110 3.55 -14.53 -7.65
CA GLY A 110 2.88 -14.87 -8.90
C GLY A 110 3.63 -14.30 -10.10
N ALA A 111 3.20 -14.68 -11.31
CA ALA A 111 3.69 -14.05 -12.53
C ALA A 111 3.19 -12.61 -12.57
N SER A 112 4.09 -11.66 -12.83
CA SER A 112 3.76 -10.25 -12.88
C SER A 112 4.07 -9.66 -14.25
N TYR A 113 3.16 -8.85 -14.77
CA TYR A 113 3.29 -8.15 -16.05
C TYR A 113 3.10 -6.64 -15.86
N ILE A 114 3.53 -5.86 -16.84
CA ILE A 114 3.30 -4.42 -16.89
C ILE A 114 2.46 -4.12 -18.12
N TYR A 115 1.26 -3.57 -17.92
CA TYR A 115 0.41 -3.09 -18.99
C TYR A 115 0.24 -1.58 -18.84
N MET A 116 0.61 -0.81 -19.87
CA MET A 116 0.57 0.66 -19.86
C MET A 116 1.22 1.30 -18.61
N GLY A 117 2.35 0.74 -18.15
CA GLY A 117 3.07 1.25 -16.97
C GLY A 117 2.48 0.86 -15.60
N VAL A 118 1.39 0.09 -15.59
CA VAL A 118 0.75 -0.45 -14.38
C VAL A 118 1.14 -1.91 -14.22
N PRO A 119 1.88 -2.27 -13.16
CA PRO A 119 2.21 -3.65 -12.87
C PRO A 119 1.01 -4.38 -12.24
N TYR A 120 0.81 -5.64 -12.60
CA TYR A 120 -0.25 -6.49 -12.07
C TYR A 120 0.20 -7.95 -12.03
N PHE A 121 -0.47 -8.76 -11.20
CA PHE A 121 -0.31 -10.22 -11.22
C PHE A 121 -1.24 -10.85 -12.25
N GLU A 122 -0.75 -11.87 -12.95
CA GLU A 122 -1.59 -12.71 -13.79
C GLU A 122 -2.60 -13.46 -12.92
N ARG A 123 -3.87 -13.48 -13.35
CA ARG A 123 -5.03 -13.76 -12.48
C ARG A 123 -4.92 -15.07 -11.71
N GLU A 124 -4.43 -16.12 -12.36
CA GLU A 124 -4.40 -17.47 -11.80
C GLU A 124 -3.06 -17.82 -11.14
N THR A 125 -2.11 -16.89 -11.13
CA THR A 125 -0.75 -17.16 -10.63
C THR A 125 -0.49 -16.58 -9.24
N LEU A 126 -1.33 -15.63 -8.78
CA LEU A 126 -1.16 -15.02 -7.48
C LEU A 126 -1.50 -16.02 -6.36
N THR A 127 -0.51 -16.34 -5.55
CA THR A 127 -0.59 -17.22 -4.39
C THR A 127 -0.01 -16.54 -3.16
N PHE A 128 -0.47 -16.92 -1.98
CA PHE A 128 -0.02 -16.37 -0.69
C PHE A 128 0.74 -17.42 0.11
N ASN A 129 1.90 -17.81 -0.41
CA ASN A 129 2.85 -18.74 0.22
C ASN A 129 4.25 -18.12 0.37
N GLY A 130 4.34 -16.78 0.33
CA GLY A 130 5.57 -16.04 0.55
C GLY A 130 5.92 -15.89 2.03
N HIS A 131 6.82 -14.95 2.32
CA HIS A 131 7.24 -14.67 3.68
C HIS A 131 6.06 -14.15 4.51
N ILE A 132 5.98 -14.61 5.76
CA ILE A 132 5.00 -14.14 6.73
C ILE A 132 5.63 -13.00 7.53
N LEU A 133 5.07 -11.81 7.37
CA LEU A 133 5.44 -10.59 8.06
C LEU A 133 4.61 -10.49 9.34
N ARG A 134 5.27 -10.45 10.50
CA ARG A 134 4.64 -10.35 11.81
C ARG A 134 4.70 -8.92 12.31
N LYS A 135 3.66 -8.47 13.01
CA LYS A 135 3.65 -7.15 13.65
C LYS A 135 4.84 -7.02 14.62
N GLN A 136 5.54 -5.89 14.54
CA GLN A 136 6.65 -5.55 15.44
C GLN A 136 6.14 -4.97 16.76
#